data_AF-A0A8T6M2J5-F1
#
_entry.id   AF-A0A8T6M2J5-F1
#
_cell.length_a   1.000
_cell.length_b   1.000
_cell.length_c   1.000
_cell.angle_alpha   90.00
_cell.angle_beta   90.00
_cell.angle_gamma   90.00
#
_symmetry.space_group_name_H-M   'P 1'
#
loop_
_entity.id
_entity.type
_entity.pdbx_description
1 polymer ?
#
loop_
_entity_poly.entity_id
_entity_poly.type
_entity_poly.pdbx_seq_one_letter_code
_entity_poly.pdbx_strand_id
1 'polypeptide(L)'
;MKKSITLAIILISAILLLAIYLSVIRSPLTGNQILSIEKINPTKITFQNGEFSTMQVNSKIGDNILFQNEGNKEEILFIFSPTNMTKYNILPKNMIYFTISEKGEYNYLLASNLENSGKIIVE
;
A
#
# COMPACT_ATOMS: atom_id res chain seq x y z
N MET A 1 9.29 -24.71 59.94
CA MET A 1 8.05 -24.87 59.14
C MET A 1 7.67 -23.65 58.27
N LYS A 2 8.58 -22.69 57.96
CA LYS A 2 8.23 -21.49 57.15
C LYS A 2 8.61 -21.57 55.66
N LYS A 3 9.54 -22.45 55.27
CA LYS A 3 10.04 -22.55 53.87
C LYS A 3 9.05 -23.21 52.89
N SER A 4 8.18 -24.13 53.35
CA SER A 4 7.18 -24.78 52.49
C SER A 4 6.07 -23.84 52.00
N ILE A 5 5.71 -22.84 52.82
CA ILE A 5 4.61 -21.92 52.48
C ILE A 5 5.06 -20.97 51.35
N THR A 6 6.31 -20.50 51.40
CA THR A 6 6.87 -19.62 50.37
C THR A 6 6.98 -20.31 49.01
N LEU A 7 7.36 -21.60 48.99
CA LEU A 7 7.47 -22.37 47.75
C LEU A 7 6.09 -22.64 47.12
N ALA A 8 5.07 -22.90 47.95
CA ALA A 8 3.70 -23.10 47.49
C ALA A 8 3.10 -21.82 46.87
N ILE A 9 3.38 -20.65 47.45
CA ILE A 9 2.90 -19.36 46.91
C ILE A 9 3.53 -19.10 45.53
N ILE A 10 4.84 -19.30 45.38
CA ILE A 10 5.54 -19.09 44.09
C ILE A 10 4.98 -20.03 43.01
N LEU A 11 4.72 -21.29 43.36
CA LEU A 11 4.17 -22.26 42.43
C LEU A 11 2.75 -21.87 41.96
N ILE A 12 1.90 -21.41 42.88
CA ILE A 12 0.54 -20.93 42.57
C ILE A 12 0.60 -19.67 41.67
N SER A 13 1.51 -18.75 41.97
CA SER A 13 1.70 -17.54 41.15
C SER A 13 2.16 -17.87 39.72
N ALA A 14 3.07 -18.83 39.56
CA ALA A 14 3.55 -19.27 38.25
C ALA A 14 2.45 -19.95 37.41
N ILE A 15 1.62 -20.80 38.06
CA ILE A 15 0.48 -21.45 37.40
C ILE A 15 -0.56 -20.42 36.98
N LEU A 16 -0.83 -19.41 37.81
CA LEU A 16 -1.78 -18.34 37.50
C LEU A 16 -1.26 -17.48 36.33
N LEU A 17 0.02 -17.15 36.30
CA LEU A 17 0.66 -16.42 35.19
C LEU A 17 0.60 -17.21 33.87
N LEU A 18 0.83 -18.53 33.91
CA LEU A 18 0.73 -19.39 32.73
C LEU A 18 -0.71 -19.51 32.22
N ALA A 19 -1.69 -19.59 33.13
CA ALA A 19 -3.12 -19.61 32.78
C ALA A 19 -3.57 -18.29 32.13
N ILE A 20 -3.09 -17.15 32.63
CA ILE A 20 -3.35 -15.84 32.02
C ILE A 20 -2.73 -15.76 30.63
N TYR A 21 -1.46 -16.18 30.47
CA TYR A 21 -0.77 -16.17 29.18
C TYR A 21 -1.49 -17.05 28.13
N LEU A 22 -1.96 -18.23 28.53
CA LEU A 22 -2.75 -19.13 27.67
C LEU A 22 -4.14 -18.55 27.33
N SER A 23 -4.74 -17.75 28.23
CA SER A 23 -6.03 -17.11 27.98
C SER A 23 -5.96 -15.93 27.00
N VAL A 24 -4.85 -15.19 26.99
CA VAL A 24 -4.63 -14.03 26.09
C VAL A 24 -4.37 -14.48 24.64
N ILE A 25 -3.91 -15.71 24.42
CA ILE A 25 -3.54 -16.23 23.08
C ILE A 25 -4.70 -16.98 22.39
N ARG A 26 -5.85 -17.16 23.07
CA ARG A 26 -6.98 -17.94 22.55
C ARG A 26 -8.29 -17.16 22.44
N SER A 27 -8.22 -15.96 21.88
CA SER A 27 -9.34 -15.49 21.07
C SER A 27 -9.07 -15.93 19.64
N PRO A 28 -9.61 -17.08 19.16
CA PRO A 28 -9.71 -17.26 17.72
C PRO A 28 -10.54 -16.08 17.24
N LEU A 29 -9.99 -15.28 16.33
CA LEU A 29 -10.77 -14.35 15.51
C LEU A 29 -11.91 -15.17 14.94
N THR A 30 -13.08 -15.10 15.57
CA THR A 30 -14.28 -15.82 15.16
C THR A 30 -14.71 -15.19 13.85
N GLY A 31 -14.17 -15.72 12.76
CA GLY A 31 -14.86 -16.19 11.56
C GLY A 31 -15.86 -15.28 10.85
N ASN A 32 -16.00 -14.00 11.21
CA ASN A 32 -16.91 -13.05 10.57
C ASN A 32 -16.51 -11.58 10.72
N GLN A 33 -15.33 -11.28 11.26
CA GLN A 33 -14.64 -10.05 10.88
C GLN A 33 -13.84 -10.36 9.62
N ILE A 34 -14.57 -10.54 8.51
CA ILE A 34 -14.02 -10.07 7.24
C ILE A 34 -13.79 -8.59 7.54
N LEU A 35 -12.54 -8.21 7.82
CA LEU A 35 -12.08 -6.87 7.50
C LEU A 35 -12.65 -6.65 6.11
N SER A 36 -13.70 -5.84 6.00
CA SER A 36 -14.09 -5.27 4.73
C SER A 36 -12.88 -4.42 4.38
N ILE A 37 -11.87 -5.06 3.80
CA ILE A 37 -10.81 -4.39 3.07
C ILE A 37 -11.62 -3.76 1.96
N GLU A 38 -12.03 -2.52 2.23
CA GLU A 38 -12.70 -1.67 1.29
C GLU A 38 -11.94 -1.87 -0.01
N LYS A 39 -12.63 -2.38 -1.03
CA LYS A 39 -12.00 -2.79 -2.27
C LYS A 39 -11.45 -1.51 -2.88
N ILE A 40 -10.18 -1.22 -2.61
CA ILE A 40 -9.49 -0.06 -3.17
C ILE A 40 -9.44 -0.37 -4.67
N ASN A 41 -10.35 0.25 -5.43
CA ASN A 41 -10.32 0.21 -6.87
C ASN A 41 -9.43 1.38 -7.30
N PRO A 42 -8.13 1.15 -7.53
CA PRO A 42 -7.25 2.24 -7.94
C PRO A 42 -7.70 2.80 -9.28
N THR A 43 -7.50 4.09 -9.49
CA THR A 43 -7.66 4.68 -10.82
C THR A 43 -6.56 4.13 -11.72
N LYS A 44 -6.93 3.42 -12.78
CA LYS A 44 -6.00 2.75 -13.68
C LYS A 44 -5.62 3.68 -14.85
N ILE A 45 -4.33 3.84 -15.08
CA ILE A 45 -3.76 4.50 -16.26
C ILE A 45 -2.92 3.46 -16.99
N THR A 46 -3.29 3.11 -18.21
CA THR A 46 -2.47 2.21 -19.05
C THR A 46 -1.60 3.04 -19.97
N PHE A 47 -0.47 2.47 -20.38
CA PHE A 47 0.35 3.04 -21.42
C PHE A 47 0.98 1.96 -22.29
N GLN A 48 1.18 2.28 -23.56
CA GLN A 48 1.84 1.41 -24.53
C GLN A 48 2.46 2.27 -25.62
N ASN A 49 3.62 1.84 -26.15
CA ASN A 49 4.30 2.53 -27.26
C ASN A 49 4.52 4.04 -27.03
N GLY A 50 4.84 4.44 -25.79
CA GLY A 50 5.07 5.84 -25.44
C GLY A 50 3.79 6.68 -25.29
N GLU A 51 2.59 6.09 -25.22
CA GLU A 51 1.33 6.83 -25.09
C GLU A 51 0.49 6.36 -23.90
N PHE A 52 -0.07 7.31 -23.15
CA PHE A 52 -1.03 7.04 -22.07
C PHE A 52 -2.48 6.94 -22.57
N SER A 53 -3.26 6.03 -22.00
CA SER A 53 -4.71 5.91 -22.24
C SER A 53 -5.53 7.06 -21.66
N THR A 54 -4.96 7.76 -20.69
CA THR A 54 -5.62 8.79 -19.91
C THR A 54 -4.59 9.87 -19.65
N MET A 55 -4.92 11.11 -20.04
CA MET A 55 -4.02 12.26 -19.91
C MET A 55 -4.36 13.17 -18.73
N GLN A 56 -5.55 13.01 -18.14
CA GLN A 56 -5.97 13.77 -16.97
C GLN A 56 -6.78 12.89 -16.03
N VAL A 57 -6.44 12.95 -14.74
CA VAL A 57 -7.18 12.30 -13.66
C VAL A 57 -7.48 13.32 -12.58
N ASN A 58 -8.67 13.28 -12.01
CA ASN A 58 -9.00 14.00 -10.77
C ASN A 58 -8.98 13.00 -9.62
N SER A 59 -8.34 13.35 -8.51
CA SER A 59 -8.15 12.46 -7.37
C SER A 59 -8.16 13.22 -6.04
N LYS A 60 -8.06 12.49 -4.94
CA LYS A 60 -7.94 13.01 -3.58
C LYS A 60 -6.68 12.45 -2.91
N ILE A 61 -6.24 13.11 -1.84
CA ILE A 61 -5.17 12.57 -0.99
C ILE A 61 -5.58 11.18 -0.46
N GLY A 62 -4.65 10.24 -0.53
CA GLY A 62 -4.84 8.85 -0.12
C GLY A 62 -5.29 7.92 -1.26
N ASP A 63 -5.71 8.46 -2.40
CA ASP A 63 -6.03 7.64 -3.57
C ASP A 63 -4.79 6.94 -4.11
N ASN A 64 -5.03 5.77 -4.70
CA ASN A 64 -3.99 5.00 -5.39
C ASN A 64 -4.22 5.03 -6.90
N ILE A 65 -3.18 5.41 -7.63
CA ILE A 65 -3.15 5.39 -9.09
C ILE A 65 -2.34 4.18 -9.52
N LEU A 66 -2.92 3.35 -10.39
CA LEU A 66 -2.27 2.17 -10.94
C LEU A 66 -1.77 2.49 -12.36
N PHE A 67 -0.46 2.56 -12.54
CA PHE A 67 0.14 2.69 -13.86
C PHE A 67 0.50 1.31 -14.39
N GLN A 68 -0.02 0.94 -15.57
CA GLN A 68 0.24 -0.37 -16.18
C GLN A 68 0.86 -0.23 -17.57
N ASN A 69 2.00 -0.88 -17.77
CA ASN A 69 2.62 -1.01 -19.09
C ASN A 69 1.94 -2.14 -19.86
N GLU A 70 1.11 -1.80 -20.85
CA GLU A 70 0.47 -2.78 -21.74
C GLU A 70 1.29 -3.03 -23.01
N GLY A 71 2.42 -2.34 -23.18
CA GLY A 71 3.35 -2.53 -24.28
C GLY A 71 4.19 -3.82 -24.20
N ASN A 72 5.14 -3.94 -25.12
CA ASN A 72 6.08 -5.06 -25.25
C ASN A 72 7.53 -4.68 -24.92
N LYS A 73 7.78 -3.44 -24.47
CA LYS A 73 9.09 -2.92 -24.08
C LYS A 73 9.04 -2.35 -22.67
N GLU A 74 10.19 -2.37 -22.00
CA GLU A 74 10.36 -1.64 -20.74
C GLU A 74 10.24 -0.14 -20.99
N GLU A 75 9.58 0.54 -20.06
CA GLU A 75 9.39 1.99 -20.09
C GLU A 75 9.86 2.62 -18.78
N ILE A 76 10.35 3.85 -18.87
CA ILE A 76 10.70 4.66 -17.71
C ILE A 76 9.61 5.71 -17.52
N LEU A 77 8.88 5.60 -16.41
CA LEU A 77 7.86 6.55 -16.00
C LEU A 77 8.46 7.55 -15.01
N PHE A 78 8.26 8.83 -15.27
CA PHE A 78 8.51 9.91 -14.32
C PHE A 78 7.20 10.45 -13.79
N ILE A 79 7.13 10.68 -12.48
CA ILE A 79 6.01 11.35 -11.81
C ILE A 79 6.58 12.53 -11.02
N PHE A 80 6.12 13.73 -11.33
CA PHE A 80 6.50 14.98 -10.69
C PHE A 80 5.36 15.41 -9.77
N SER A 81 5.54 15.28 -8.45
CA SER A 81 4.67 15.92 -7.46
C SER A 81 5.06 17.39 -7.28
N PRO A 82 4.28 18.19 -6.53
CA PRO A 82 4.65 19.56 -6.20
C PRO A 82 6.03 19.71 -5.56
N THR A 83 6.51 18.68 -4.85
CA THR A 83 7.74 18.75 -4.05
C THR A 83 8.84 17.79 -4.50
N ASN A 84 8.53 16.77 -5.30
CA ASN A 84 9.47 15.70 -5.61
C ASN A 84 9.27 15.13 -7.01
N MET A 85 10.32 14.49 -7.54
CA MET A 85 10.24 13.66 -8.74
C MET A 85 10.52 12.21 -8.36
N THR A 86 9.63 11.32 -8.77
CA THR A 86 9.80 9.87 -8.64
C THR A 86 9.98 9.24 -10.01
N LYS A 87 10.90 8.28 -10.11
CA LYS A 87 11.18 7.51 -11.33
C LYS A 87 10.86 6.05 -11.09
N TYR A 88 10.18 5.43 -12.05
CA TYR A 88 9.91 4.00 -12.09
C TYR A 88 10.40 3.40 -13.40
N ASN A 89 11.04 2.23 -13.30
CA ASN A 89 11.30 1.37 -14.46
C ASN A 89 10.21 0.28 -14.47
N ILE A 90 9.41 0.23 -15.54
CA ILE A 90 8.23 -0.63 -15.61
C ILE A 90 8.37 -1.59 -16.78
N LEU A 91 8.60 -2.86 -16.45
CA LEU A 91 8.69 -3.96 -17.43
C LEU A 91 7.36 -4.16 -18.18
N PRO A 92 7.38 -4.78 -19.38
CA PRO A 92 6.17 -5.14 -20.12
C PRO A 92 5.18 -5.91 -19.25
N LYS A 93 3.88 -5.57 -19.34
CA LYS A 93 2.77 -6.19 -18.61
C LYS A 93 2.83 -6.04 -17.08
N ASN A 94 3.81 -5.32 -16.53
CA ASN A 94 3.87 -4.99 -15.12
C ASN A 94 3.12 -3.69 -14.81
N MET A 95 2.91 -3.48 -13.51
CA MET A 95 2.21 -2.32 -12.98
C MET A 95 2.93 -1.77 -11.74
N ILE A 96 2.76 -0.48 -11.51
CA ILE A 96 3.20 0.18 -10.28
C ILE A 96 2.01 0.91 -9.65
N TYR A 97 1.97 0.90 -8.32
CA TYR A 97 1.02 1.68 -7.54
C TYR A 97 1.69 2.96 -7.10
N PHE A 98 1.00 4.08 -7.31
CA PHE A 98 1.41 5.39 -6.84
C PHE A 98 0.33 5.94 -5.91
N THR A 99 0.68 6.10 -4.63
CA THR A 99 -0.22 6.68 -3.63
C THR A 99 -0.05 8.19 -3.59
N ILE A 100 -1.17 8.90 -3.68
CA ILE A 100 -1.19 10.36 -3.62
C ILE A 100 -1.07 10.80 -2.15
N SER A 101 -0.02 11.54 -1.82
CA SER A 101 0.29 11.94 -0.44
C SER A 101 -0.01 13.40 -0.11
N GLU A 102 -0.08 14.26 -1.11
CA GLU A 102 -0.29 15.71 -0.95
C GLU A 102 -1.22 16.29 -2.02
N LYS A 103 -1.83 17.44 -1.72
CA LYS A 103 -2.64 18.20 -2.70
C LYS A 103 -1.75 18.84 -3.76
N GLY A 104 -2.32 19.08 -4.92
CA GLY A 104 -1.65 19.80 -6.01
C GLY A 104 -1.77 19.08 -7.34
N GLU A 105 -0.94 19.50 -8.30
CA GLU A 105 -0.88 18.88 -9.62
C GLU A 105 0.33 17.95 -9.69
N TYR A 106 0.11 16.72 -10.12
CA TYR A 106 1.16 15.75 -10.41
C TYR A 106 1.25 15.56 -11.91
N ASN A 107 2.41 15.80 -12.49
CA ASN A 107 2.64 15.56 -13.91
C ASN A 107 3.32 14.20 -14.10
N TYR A 108 2.93 13.43 -15.10
CA TYR A 108 3.56 12.16 -15.43
C TYR A 108 3.87 12.05 -16.92
N LEU A 109 5.01 11.45 -17.24
CA LEU A 109 5.49 11.29 -18.61
C LEU A 109 6.38 10.05 -18.76
N LEU A 110 6.51 9.55 -19.99
CA LEU A 110 7.43 8.46 -20.33
C LEU A 110 8.71 9.01 -20.93
N ALA A 111 9.86 8.42 -20.55
CA ALA A 111 11.16 8.80 -21.13
C ALA A 111 11.21 8.58 -22.66
N SER A 112 10.44 7.62 -23.17
CA SER A 112 10.36 7.29 -24.60
C SER A 112 9.59 8.33 -25.41
N ASN A 113 8.74 9.13 -24.78
CA ASN A 113 7.93 10.16 -25.43
C ASN A 113 7.59 11.30 -24.45
N LEU A 114 8.46 12.31 -24.40
CA LEU A 114 8.32 13.43 -23.47
C LEU A 114 7.15 14.37 -23.81
N GLU A 115 6.66 14.34 -25.06
CA GLU A 115 5.53 15.15 -25.50
C GLU A 115 4.18 14.55 -25.08
N ASN A 116 4.15 13.23 -24.83
CA ASN A 116 2.97 12.53 -24.32
C ASN A 116 3.00 12.50 -22.80
N SER A 117 2.62 13.63 -22.19
CA SER A 117 2.50 13.77 -20.74
C SER A 117 1.04 13.86 -20.31
N GLY A 118 0.72 13.30 -19.14
CA GLY A 118 -0.55 13.51 -18.47
C GLY A 118 -0.40 14.14 -17.10
N LYS A 119 -1.54 14.44 -16.47
CA LYS A 119 -1.58 15.05 -15.14
C LYS A 119 -2.63 14.46 -14.23
N ILE A 120 -2.41 14.59 -12.93
CA ILE A 120 -3.35 14.24 -11.86
C ILE A 120 -3.59 15.50 -11.06
N ILE A 121 -4.84 15.95 -11.00
CA ILE A 121 -5.26 17.09 -10.18
C ILE A 121 -5.81 16.54 -8.87
N VAL A 122 -5.20 16.95 -7.76
CA VAL A 122 -5.54 16.46 -6.41
C VAL A 122 -6.15 17.58 -5.57
N GLU A 123 -7.42 17.38 -5.20
CA GLU A 123 -8.21 18.32 -4.40
C GLU A 123 -8.22 18.01 -2.89
#